data_AF-A0A7Y4WVE0-F1
#
_entry.id   AF-A0A7Y4WVE0-F1
#
_cell.length_a   1.000
_cell.length_b   1.000
_cell.length_c   1.000
_cell.angle_alpha   90.00
_cell.angle_beta   90.00
_cell.angle_gamma   90.00
#
_symmetry.space_group_name_H-M   'P 1'
#
loop_
_entity.id
_entity.type
_entity.pdbx_description
1 polymer ?
#
loop_
_entity_poly.entity_id
_entity_poly.type
_entity_poly.pdbx_seq_one_letter_code
_entity_poly.pdbx_strand_id
1 'polypeptide(L)'
;MGRRRGGGQCARGDDCRRRRFPGTAGTGGGVRPVAEVLTIPALRDRIDAVDQQLVALLNERVACAVEIGRIKHQSGLAVYQPDREAEVLGGVRRRAGELGGPLTADAVVRIFERIIDEARRAERVASAQRHDGDPSGE
;
A
#
# COMPACT_ATOMS: atom_id res chain seq x y z
N MET A 1 -70.32 8.81 -7.11
CA MET A 1 -70.04 8.87 -5.65
C MET A 1 -68.69 8.22 -5.36
N GLY A 2 -67.92 8.75 -4.40
CA GLY A 2 -66.75 8.05 -3.84
C GLY A 2 -65.41 8.80 -3.94
N ARG A 3 -65.30 10.00 -3.35
CA ARG A 3 -64.02 10.67 -3.11
C ARG A 3 -63.25 9.90 -2.02
N ARG A 4 -62.01 9.47 -2.28
CA ARG A 4 -61.07 9.08 -1.22
C ARG A 4 -60.06 10.20 -1.00
N ARG A 5 -60.19 10.86 0.15
CA ARG A 5 -59.18 11.69 0.79
C ARG A 5 -58.37 10.81 1.74
N GLY A 6 -57.06 11.01 1.79
CA GLY A 6 -56.16 10.58 2.85
C GLY A 6 -54.80 11.20 2.51
N GLY A 7 -54.24 12.13 3.26
CA GLY A 7 -54.34 12.34 4.70
C GLY A 7 -52.91 12.23 5.22
N GLY A 8 -52.19 13.35 5.16
CA GLY A 8 -50.85 13.45 5.72
C GLY A 8 -50.87 13.35 7.24
N GLN A 9 -49.74 12.91 7.80
CA GLN A 9 -49.26 13.25 9.15
C GLN A 9 -47.86 12.64 9.32
N CYS A 10 -46.81 13.45 9.14
CA CYS A 10 -45.53 13.21 9.80
C CYS A 10 -45.56 14.04 11.10
N ALA A 11 -45.43 13.37 12.23
CA ALA A 11 -45.51 13.98 13.56
C ALA A 11 -44.12 14.41 14.06
N ARG A 12 -44.00 15.70 14.36
CA ARG A 12 -43.42 16.38 15.54
C ARG A 12 -42.07 15.90 16.15
N GLY A 13 -41.17 16.88 16.31
CA GLY A 13 -40.09 17.01 17.33
C GLY A 13 -38.78 16.31 16.94
N ASP A 14 -37.58 16.90 16.90
CA ASP A 14 -37.04 18.07 17.58
C ASP A 14 -35.88 18.70 16.80
N ASP A 15 -35.90 20.03 16.78
CA ASP A 15 -34.79 20.97 16.84
C ASP A 15 -33.34 20.51 16.53
N CYS A 16 -32.92 20.64 15.27
CA CYS A 16 -31.49 20.68 14.88
C CYS A 16 -31.07 22.04 14.33
N ARG A 17 -31.75 23.12 14.75
CA ARG A 17 -31.29 24.49 14.52
C ARG A 17 -30.22 24.84 15.55
N ARG A 18 -29.06 25.25 15.02
CA ARG A 18 -28.07 26.13 15.67
C ARG A 18 -27.21 25.51 16.78
N ARG A 19 -26.00 25.09 16.40
CA ARG A 19 -24.81 25.35 17.21
C ARG A 19 -23.75 26.04 16.35
N ARG A 20 -23.82 27.36 16.38
CA ARG A 20 -22.76 28.30 15.99
C ARG A 20 -21.74 28.28 17.13
N PHE A 21 -20.50 27.87 16.86
CA PHE A 21 -19.38 28.03 17.80
C PHE A 21 -18.72 29.41 17.58
N PRO A 22 -18.52 30.23 18.63
CA PRO A 22 -17.68 31.42 18.56
C PRO A 22 -16.33 31.23 19.25
N GLY A 23 -15.27 31.81 18.66
CA GLY A 23 -13.96 32.05 19.30
C GLY A 23 -13.00 30.87 19.21
N THR A 24 -11.75 31.02 18.77
CA THR A 24 -10.82 32.11 19.14
C THR A 24 -9.84 32.40 18.00
N ALA A 25 -9.59 33.70 17.79
CA ALA A 25 -8.46 34.18 17.04
C ALA A 25 -7.19 33.95 17.87
N GLY A 26 -6.29 33.10 17.40
CA GLY A 26 -4.93 32.95 17.91
C GLY A 26 -3.98 33.81 17.10
N THR A 27 -3.64 34.99 17.62
CA THR A 27 -2.58 35.87 17.14
C THR A 27 -1.22 35.38 17.65
N GLY A 28 -0.25 35.30 16.73
CA GLY A 28 1.14 35.68 17.00
C GLY A 28 2.08 34.62 17.56
N GLY A 29 3.15 34.35 16.82
CA GLY A 29 4.34 33.68 17.36
C GLY A 29 5.23 33.05 16.31
N GLY A 30 5.91 33.86 15.49
CA GLY A 30 7.19 33.44 14.88
C GLY A 30 8.14 33.00 16.01
N VAL A 31 9.06 32.06 15.80
CA VAL A 31 10.34 32.28 15.11
C VAL A 31 10.96 30.89 14.86
N ARG A 32 11.11 30.46 13.59
CA ARG A 32 12.33 30.42 12.72
C ARG A 32 13.20 29.15 12.92
N PRO A 33 14.23 28.96 12.10
CA PRO A 33 14.34 28.76 10.64
C PRO A 33 14.89 27.31 10.42
N VAL A 34 15.14 26.74 9.26
CA VAL A 34 15.64 27.17 7.95
C VAL A 34 15.07 26.12 6.99
N ALA A 35 14.62 26.52 5.81
CA ALA A 35 14.74 25.60 4.69
C ALA A 35 16.24 25.34 4.55
N GLU A 36 16.69 24.25 5.16
CA GLU A 36 18.06 23.80 5.05
C GLU A 36 18.31 23.71 3.54
N VAL A 37 19.22 24.54 3.02
CA VAL A 37 19.66 24.43 1.64
C VAL A 37 20.40 23.10 1.60
N LEU A 38 19.65 22.02 1.33
CA LEU A 38 20.22 20.70 1.19
C LEU A 38 21.16 20.78 0.00
N THR A 39 22.45 20.65 0.27
CA THR A 39 23.47 20.62 -0.77
C THR A 39 23.27 19.34 -1.58
N ILE A 40 23.78 19.32 -2.82
CA ILE A 40 23.74 18.09 -3.64
C ILE A 40 24.32 16.88 -2.88
N PRO A 41 25.45 16.99 -2.16
CA PRO A 41 25.94 15.91 -1.30
C PRO A 41 24.92 15.47 -0.23
N ALA A 42 24.33 16.39 0.52
CA ALA A 42 23.37 16.04 1.58
C ALA A 42 22.11 15.34 1.03
N LEU A 43 21.65 15.73 -0.16
CA LEU A 43 20.54 15.05 -0.85
C LEU A 43 20.93 13.64 -1.30
N ARG A 44 22.17 13.43 -1.76
CA ARG A 44 22.67 12.11 -2.12
C ARG A 44 22.78 11.19 -0.91
N ASP A 45 23.32 11.68 0.21
CA ASP A 45 23.38 10.91 1.46
C ASP A 45 21.97 10.52 1.93
N ARG A 46 20.99 11.42 1.74
CA ARG A 46 19.59 11.13 2.04
C ARG A 46 19.00 10.07 1.11
N ILE A 47 19.33 10.10 -0.18
CA ILE A 47 18.93 9.07 -1.15
C ILE A 47 19.53 7.73 -0.74
N ASP A 48 20.82 7.66 -0.46
CA ASP A 48 21.49 6.41 -0.06
C ASP A 48 20.86 5.79 1.19
N ALA A 49 20.51 6.62 2.18
CA ALA A 49 19.83 6.17 3.39
C ALA A 49 18.41 5.64 3.12
N VAL A 50 17.69 6.24 2.16
CA VAL A 50 16.38 5.76 1.70
C VAL A 50 16.53 4.46 0.91
N ASP A 51 17.52 4.37 0.02
CA ASP A 51 17.78 3.19 -0.80
C ASP A 51 18.14 1.98 0.07
N GLN A 52 18.90 2.17 1.15
CA GLN A 52 19.17 1.12 2.12
C GLN A 52 17.87 0.57 2.75
N GLN A 53 16.92 1.45 3.10
CA GLN A 53 15.62 1.04 3.63
C GLN A 53 14.77 0.34 2.59
N LEU A 54 14.79 0.82 1.34
CA LEU A 54 14.08 0.19 0.23
C LEU A 54 14.60 -1.23 -0.01
N VAL A 55 15.91 -1.43 -0.04
CA VAL A 55 16.51 -2.78 -0.20
C VAL A 55 16.09 -3.71 0.93
N ALA A 56 16.11 -3.23 2.18
CA ALA A 56 15.66 -4.02 3.33
C ALA A 56 14.19 -4.45 3.21
N LEU A 57 13.29 -3.51 2.88
CA LEU A 57 11.86 -3.77 2.70
C LEU A 57 11.57 -4.69 1.52
N LEU A 58 12.32 -4.55 0.42
CA LEU A 58 12.20 -5.42 -0.74
C LEU A 58 12.61 -6.85 -0.40
N ASN A 59 13.70 -7.03 0.34
CA ASN A 59 14.13 -8.35 0.80
C ASN A 59 13.09 -9.00 1.72
N GLU A 60 12.53 -8.26 2.67
CA GLU A 60 11.45 -8.75 3.52
C GLU A 60 10.23 -9.19 2.69
N ARG A 61 9.80 -8.35 1.74
CA ARG A 61 8.69 -8.65 0.84
C ARG A 61 8.94 -9.92 0.02
N VAL A 62 10.16 -10.10 -0.51
CA VAL A 62 10.54 -11.30 -1.27
C VAL A 62 10.63 -12.53 -0.37
N ALA A 63 11.13 -12.41 0.85
CA ALA A 63 11.17 -13.51 1.81
C ALA A 63 9.76 -14.04 2.12
N CYS A 64 8.78 -13.15 2.33
CA CYS A 64 7.37 -13.52 2.46
C CYS A 64 6.86 -14.28 1.23
N ALA A 65 7.22 -13.82 0.03
CA ALA A 65 6.82 -14.46 -1.22
C ALA A 65 7.41 -15.88 -1.35
N VAL A 66 8.71 -16.04 -1.05
CA VAL A 66 9.40 -17.34 -1.04
C VAL A 66 8.74 -18.32 -0.07
N GLU A 67 8.38 -17.88 1.13
CA GLU A 67 7.71 -18.73 2.12
C GLU A 67 6.30 -19.13 1.67
N ILE A 68 5.56 -18.21 1.06
CA ILE A 68 4.28 -18.51 0.40
C ILE A 68 4.48 -19.55 -0.71
N GLY A 69 5.51 -19.39 -1.55
CA GLY A 69 5.89 -20.34 -2.59
C GLY A 69 6.18 -21.74 -2.04
N ARG A 70 6.87 -21.83 -0.90
CA ARG A 70 7.14 -23.09 -0.19
C ARG A 70 5.85 -23.77 0.24
N ILE A 71 4.92 -23.03 0.85
CA ILE A 71 3.62 -23.55 1.28
C ILE A 71 2.78 -23.99 0.07
N LYS A 72 2.76 -23.20 -1.00
CA LYS A 72 2.05 -23.53 -2.25
C LYS A 72 2.57 -24.83 -2.87
N HIS A 73 3.89 -25.00 -2.92
CA HIS A 73 4.52 -26.21 -3.43
C HIS A 73 4.11 -27.44 -2.63
N GLN A 74 4.11 -27.36 -1.30
CA GLN A 74 3.67 -28.45 -0.42
C GLN A 74 2.18 -28.81 -0.62
N SER A 75 1.36 -27.82 -0.93
CA SER A 75 -0.07 -27.99 -1.16
C SER A 75 -0.45 -28.26 -2.62
N GLY A 76 0.52 -28.40 -3.54
CA GLY A 76 0.27 -28.61 -4.98
C GLY A 76 -0.42 -27.42 -5.67
N LEU A 77 -0.34 -26.22 -5.10
CA LEU A 77 -0.95 -25.01 -5.66
C LEU A 77 -0.04 -24.34 -6.69
N ALA A 78 -0.66 -23.73 -7.71
CA ALA A 78 0.07 -22.98 -8.71
C ALA A 78 0.78 -21.75 -8.10
N VAL A 79 2.03 -21.53 -8.52
CA VAL A 79 2.83 -20.35 -8.13
C VAL A 79 2.20 -19.07 -8.69
N TYR A 80 1.82 -19.10 -9.98
CA TYR A 80 1.19 -17.97 -10.66
C TYR A 80 -0.31 -17.89 -10.36
N GLN A 81 -0.73 -16.75 -9.81
CA GLN A 81 -2.12 -16.47 -9.41
C GLN A 81 -2.50 -15.05 -9.85
N PRO A 82 -3.01 -14.86 -11.08
CA PRO A 82 -3.24 -13.53 -11.66
C PRO A 82 -4.21 -12.68 -10.86
N ASP A 83 -5.28 -13.29 -10.30
CA ASP A 83 -6.25 -12.57 -9.48
C ASP A 83 -5.61 -11.95 -8.25
N ARG A 84 -4.68 -12.69 -7.62
CA ARG A 84 -3.95 -12.18 -6.45
C ARG A 84 -3.04 -11.01 -6.81
N GLU A 85 -2.42 -11.04 -7.99
CA GLU A 85 -1.58 -9.95 -8.46
C GLU A 85 -2.39 -8.69 -8.74
N ALA A 86 -3.57 -8.84 -9.36
CA ALA A 86 -4.50 -7.74 -9.59
C ALA A 86 -4.95 -7.09 -8.27
N GLU A 87 -5.23 -7.88 -7.24
CA GLU A 87 -5.54 -7.37 -5.89
C GLU A 87 -4.39 -6.54 -5.30
N VAL A 88 -3.15 -7.05 -5.40
CA VAL A 88 -1.96 -6.36 -4.89
C VAL A 88 -1.77 -5.02 -5.61
N LEU A 89 -1.80 -5.02 -6.95
CA LEU A 89 -1.64 -3.81 -7.75
C LEU A 89 -2.77 -2.80 -7.49
N GLY A 90 -4.01 -3.26 -7.36
CA GLY A 90 -5.15 -2.43 -7.00
C GLY A 90 -4.98 -1.79 -5.62
N GLY A 91 -4.50 -2.55 -4.62
CA GLY A 91 -4.21 -2.03 -3.29
C GLY A 91 -3.07 -1.00 -3.27
N VAL A 92 -2.02 -1.24 -4.04
CA VAL A 92 -0.88 -0.32 -4.19
C VAL A 92 -1.32 0.99 -4.84
N ARG A 93 -2.11 0.93 -5.92
CA ARG A 93 -2.66 2.11 -6.60
C ARG A 93 -3.45 3.00 -5.64
N ARG A 94 -4.31 2.40 -4.81
CA ARG A 94 -5.09 3.16 -3.80
C ARG A 94 -4.18 3.84 -2.78
N ARG A 95 -3.25 3.09 -2.18
CA ARG A 95 -2.30 3.64 -1.18
C ARG A 95 -1.44 4.77 -1.76
N ALA A 96 -1.01 4.64 -3.01
CA ALA A 96 -0.26 5.70 -3.70
C ALA A 96 -1.09 6.98 -3.85
N GLY A 97 -2.39 6.86 -4.16
CA GLY A 97 -3.31 7.99 -4.21
C GLY A 97 -3.55 8.65 -2.83
N GLU A 98 -3.61 7.84 -1.77
CA GLU A 98 -3.84 8.31 -0.40
C GLU A 98 -2.62 9.01 0.22
N LEU A 99 -1.41 8.44 0.04
CA LEU A 99 -0.17 9.02 0.57
C LEU A 99 0.20 10.33 -0.12
N GLY A 100 -0.15 10.46 -1.41
CA GLY A 100 0.31 11.54 -2.26
C GLY A 100 1.83 11.53 -2.46
N GLY A 101 2.32 12.54 -3.16
CA GLY A 101 3.75 12.71 -3.44
C GLY A 101 4.07 12.87 -4.93
N PRO A 102 5.35 13.07 -5.26
CA PRO A 102 5.78 13.34 -6.64
C PRO A 102 5.67 12.11 -7.56
N LEU A 103 5.53 10.91 -6.98
CA LEU A 103 5.40 9.67 -7.73
C LEU A 103 3.93 9.39 -8.04
N THR A 104 3.56 9.32 -9.32
CA THR A 104 2.17 9.06 -9.72
C THR A 104 1.76 7.62 -9.38
N ALA A 105 0.46 7.40 -9.12
CA ALA A 105 -0.06 6.07 -8.82
C ALA A 105 0.29 5.04 -9.92
N ASP A 106 0.26 5.44 -11.20
CA ASP A 106 0.67 4.58 -12.30
C ASP A 106 2.17 4.24 -12.27
N ALA A 107 3.02 5.18 -11.86
CA ALA A 107 4.45 4.90 -11.70
C ALA A 107 4.71 3.91 -10.56
N VAL A 108 3.98 4.04 -9.44
CA VAL A 108 4.05 3.06 -8.35
C VAL A 108 3.60 1.68 -8.82
N VAL A 109 2.51 1.59 -9.58
CA VAL A 109 2.03 0.32 -10.15
C VAL A 109 3.11 -0.35 -11.01
N ARG A 110 3.74 0.38 -11.93
CA ARG A 110 4.83 -0.17 -12.77
C ARG A 110 6.02 -0.68 -11.96
N ILE A 111 6.39 0.02 -10.89
CA ILE A 111 7.45 -0.45 -9.98
C ILE A 111 7.01 -1.76 -9.31
N PHE A 112 5.77 -1.84 -8.82
CA PHE A 112 5.27 -3.04 -8.15
C PHE A 112 5.12 -4.24 -9.08
N GLU A 113 4.82 -4.05 -10.37
CA GLU A 113 4.84 -5.12 -11.37
C GLU A 113 6.22 -5.79 -11.41
N ARG A 114 7.30 -4.98 -11.47
CA ARG A 114 8.68 -5.49 -11.45
C ARG A 114 9.03 -6.19 -10.14
N ILE A 115 8.57 -5.66 -9.00
CA ILE A 115 8.77 -6.31 -7.70
C ILE A 115 8.05 -7.66 -7.64
N ILE A 116 6.85 -7.78 -8.20
CA ILE A 116 6.11 -9.06 -8.30
C ILE A 116 6.86 -10.03 -9.23
N ASP A 117 7.37 -9.57 -10.38
CA ASP A 117 8.15 -10.37 -11.30
C ASP A 117 9.34 -11.04 -10.61
N GLU A 118 10.14 -10.25 -9.87
CA GLU A 118 11.34 -10.74 -9.19
C GLU A 118 10.99 -11.61 -7.98
N ALA A 119 9.93 -11.32 -7.24
CA ALA A 119 9.46 -12.17 -6.16
C ALA A 119 9.08 -13.57 -6.68
N ARG A 120 8.33 -13.65 -7.79
CA ARG A 120 7.99 -14.94 -8.43
C ARG A 120 9.23 -15.67 -8.94
N ARG A 121 10.23 -14.96 -9.46
CA ARG A 121 11.50 -15.56 -9.87
C ARG A 121 12.20 -16.20 -8.68
N ALA A 122 12.28 -15.48 -7.55
CA ALA A 122 12.90 -15.98 -6.32
C ALA A 122 12.16 -17.22 -5.77
N GLU A 123 10.83 -17.22 -5.78
CA GLU A 123 10.00 -18.38 -5.40
C GLU A 123 10.37 -19.64 -6.21
N ARG A 124 10.48 -19.51 -7.54
CA ARG A 124 10.83 -20.64 -8.43
C ARG A 124 12.25 -21.15 -8.23
N VAL A 125 13.21 -20.25 -8.01
CA VAL A 125 14.61 -20.64 -7.77
C VAL A 125 14.73 -21.38 -6.44
N ALA A 126 14.07 -20.88 -5.40
CA ALA A 126 14.09 -21.49 -4.07
C ALA A 126 13.41 -22.87 -4.03
N SER A 127 12.42 -23.14 -4.88
CA SER A 127 11.83 -24.48 -5.02
C SER A 127 12.71 -25.42 -5.86
N ALA A 128 13.40 -24.91 -6.89
CA ALA A 128 14.27 -25.72 -7.76
C ALA A 128 15.54 -26.22 -7.05
N GLN A 129 16.18 -25.38 -6.23
CA GLN A 129 17.43 -25.73 -5.52
C GLN A 129 17.29 -26.86 -4.49
N ARG A 130 16.07 -27.28 -4.15
CA ARG A 130 15.82 -28.37 -3.20
C ARG A 130 15.80 -29.76 -3.84
N HIS A 131 15.93 -29.87 -5.16
CA HIS A 131 15.88 -31.15 -5.87
C HIS A 131 17.26 -31.78 -6.16
N ASP A 132 18.37 -31.04 -6.03
CA ASP A 132 19.74 -31.53 -6.33
C ASP A 132 20.47 -32.13 -5.10
N GLY A 133 19.75 -32.59 -4.08
CA GLY A 133 20.30 -32.93 -2.77
C GLY A 133 20.24 -34.39 -2.31
N ASP A 134 20.01 -35.38 -3.19
CA ASP A 134 20.00 -36.80 -2.79
C ASP A 134 20.97 -37.68 -3.60
N PRO A 135 22.17 -37.97 -3.06
CA PRO A 135 22.99 -39.09 -3.46
C PRO A 135 22.92 -40.18 -2.38
N SER A 136 21.79 -40.86 -2.24
CA SER A 136 21.66 -42.02 -1.33
C SER A 136 21.06 -43.20 -2.06
N GLY A 137 21.84 -43.74 -3.01
CA GLY A 137 21.60 -45.01 -3.64
C GLY A 137 22.90 -45.79 -3.74
N GLU A 138 23.25 -46.50 -2.67
CA GLU A 138 24.02 -47.76 -2.69
C GLU A 138 23.83 -48.52 -1.36
#